data_AF-A0A662YES3-F1
#
_entry.id   AF-A0A662YES3-F1
#
_cell.length_a   1.000
_cell.length_b   1.000
_cell.length_c   1.000
_cell.angle_alpha   90.00
_cell.angle_beta   90.00
_cell.angle_gamma   90.00
#
_symmetry.space_group_name_H-M   'P 1'
#
loop_
_entity.id
_entity.type
_entity.pdbx_description
1 polymer ?
#
loop_
_entity_poly.entity_id
_entity_poly.type
_entity_poly.pdbx_seq_one_letter_code
_entity_poly.pdbx_strand_id
1 'polypeptide(L)'
;TGVATTFINKSVPESALLDLKHLLVEAKQTVPPVLKALEDPYEDLAAPERGGRGDDGLSNATGTKGCAFCGGLGHRITDCPKVDSQVRKIGAGKRDFLAGKSEGYGGDSLG
;
A
#
# COMPACT_ATOMS: atom_id res chain seq x y z
N THR A 1 9.99 -22.53 23.75
CA THR A 1 10.50 -21.55 22.78
C THR A 1 10.71 -22.25 21.46
N GLY A 2 10.24 -21.69 20.35
CA GLY A 2 10.45 -22.24 19.01
C GLY A 2 11.68 -21.61 18.38
N VAL A 3 12.46 -22.39 17.63
CA VAL A 3 13.56 -21.89 16.81
C VAL A 3 13.17 -22.05 15.35
N ALA A 4 13.25 -20.98 14.58
CA ALA A 4 13.10 -21.00 13.14
C ALA A 4 14.48 -20.83 12.50
N THR A 5 14.87 -21.78 11.64
CA THR A 5 16.14 -21.76 10.92
C THR A 5 15.84 -21.61 9.43
N THR A 6 16.47 -20.64 8.78
CA THR A 6 16.27 -20.35 7.35
C THR A 6 17.61 -20.40 6.62
N PHE A 7 17.68 -21.14 5.52
CA PHE A 7 18.83 -21.14 4.62
C PHE A 7 18.62 -20.14 3.50
N ILE A 8 19.60 -19.26 3.28
CA ILE A 8 19.60 -18.26 2.20
C ILE A 8 20.77 -18.51 1.26
N ASN A 9 20.58 -18.24 -0.03
CA ASN A 9 21.58 -18.42 -1.07
C ASN A 9 21.59 -17.23 -2.04
N LYS A 10 22.52 -17.25 -3.00
CA LYS A 10 22.64 -16.19 -4.03
C LYS A 10 21.58 -16.25 -5.13
N SER A 11 20.80 -17.33 -5.22
CA SER A 11 19.71 -17.44 -6.21
C SER A 11 18.41 -16.79 -5.72
N VAL A 12 18.31 -16.46 -4.44
CA VAL A 12 17.16 -15.70 -3.90
C VAL A 12 17.23 -14.26 -4.44
N PRO A 13 16.12 -13.68 -4.92
CA PRO A 13 16.09 -12.29 -5.36
C PRO A 13 16.39 -11.34 -4.20
N GLU A 14 17.11 -10.26 -4.50
CA GLU A 14 17.52 -9.25 -3.52
C GLU A 14 16.33 -8.61 -2.79
N SER A 15 15.20 -8.41 -3.47
CA SER A 15 13.98 -7.90 -2.86
C SER A 15 13.50 -8.76 -1.68
N ALA A 16 13.57 -10.08 -1.80
CA ALA A 16 13.17 -10.99 -0.72
C ALA A 16 14.16 -10.98 0.45
N LEU A 17 15.45 -10.71 0.18
CA LEU A 17 16.46 -10.55 1.22
C LEU A 17 16.28 -9.23 1.98
N LEU A 18 15.90 -8.15 1.29
CA LEU A 18 15.51 -6.88 1.91
C LEU A 18 14.25 -7.03 2.77
N ASP A 19 13.23 -7.73 2.28
CA ASP A 19 12.03 -8.03 3.08
C ASP A 19 12.39 -8.82 4.35
N LEU A 20 13.26 -9.85 4.23
CA LEU A 20 13.73 -10.63 5.37
C LEU A 20 14.52 -9.77 6.37
N LYS A 21 15.39 -8.87 5.88
CA LYS A 21 16.12 -7.91 6.72
C LYS A 21 15.14 -7.06 7.54
N HIS A 22 14.11 -6.50 6.90
CA HIS A 22 13.10 -5.69 7.58
C HIS A 22 12.29 -6.47 8.62
N LEU A 23 11.86 -7.70 8.29
CA LEU A 23 11.16 -8.58 9.23
C LEU A 23 12.01 -8.89 10.48
N LEU A 24 13.31 -9.15 10.30
CA LEU A 24 14.23 -9.42 11.41
C LEU A 24 14.42 -8.18 12.30
N VAL A 25 14.53 -6.99 11.70
CA VAL A 25 14.63 -5.71 12.44
C VAL A 25 13.36 -5.46 13.26
N GLU A 26 12.18 -5.62 12.65
CA GLU A 26 10.88 -5.44 13.31
C GLU A 26 10.69 -6.42 14.49
N ALA A 27 11.05 -7.68 14.28
CA ALA A 27 11.02 -8.72 15.31
C ALA A 27 12.12 -8.58 16.37
N LYS A 28 12.95 -7.52 16.30
CA LYS A 28 14.10 -7.26 17.17
C LYS A 28 15.09 -8.44 17.21
N GLN A 29 15.20 -9.16 16.11
CA GLN A 29 16.14 -10.26 15.92
C GLN A 29 17.49 -9.73 15.46
N THR A 30 18.54 -10.51 15.69
CA THR A 30 19.88 -10.18 15.21
C THR A 30 19.94 -10.36 13.69
N VAL A 31 20.25 -9.27 12.97
CA VAL A 31 20.39 -9.32 11.51
C VAL A 31 21.77 -9.86 11.13
N PRO A 32 21.86 -10.97 10.36
CA PRO A 32 23.14 -11.50 9.87
C PRO A 32 23.91 -10.50 9.00
N PRO A 33 25.26 -10.50 9.01
CA PRO A 33 26.09 -9.55 8.24
C PRO A 33 25.77 -9.50 6.74
N VAL A 34 25.43 -10.64 6.14
CA VAL A 34 25.06 -10.74 4.72
C VAL A 34 23.83 -9.90 4.37
N LEU A 35 22.87 -9.77 5.29
CA LEU A 35 21.68 -8.93 5.09
C LEU A 35 21.94 -7.46 5.46
N LYS A 36 22.87 -7.19 6.39
CA LYS A 36 23.25 -5.82 6.74
C LYS A 36 23.98 -5.10 5.61
N ALA A 37 24.74 -5.83 4.80
CA ALA A 37 25.48 -5.29 3.66
C ALA A 37 24.57 -4.90 2.47
N LEU A 38 23.29 -5.29 2.49
CA LEU A 38 22.34 -4.90 1.44
C LEU A 38 21.86 -3.46 1.71
N GLU A 39 22.05 -2.59 0.72
CA GLU A 39 21.51 -1.23 0.70
C GLU A 39 20.03 -1.26 0.31
N ASP A 40 19.19 -0.53 1.06
CA ASP A 40 17.78 -0.37 0.68
C ASP A 40 17.64 0.91 -0.16
N PRO A 41 17.21 0.82 -1.43
CA PRO A 41 16.99 1.98 -2.29
C PRO A 41 15.92 2.97 -1.77
N TYR A 42 15.16 2.61 -0.73
CA TYR A 42 14.19 3.49 -0.09
C TYR A 42 14.68 4.15 1.21
N GLU A 43 15.86 3.79 1.75
CA GLU A 43 16.45 4.45 2.93
C GLU A 43 16.72 5.94 2.64
N ASP A 44 17.26 6.24 1.45
CA ASP A 44 17.57 7.62 1.04
C ASP A 44 16.31 8.48 0.83
N LEU A 45 15.18 7.86 0.45
CA LEU A 45 13.89 8.56 0.30
C LEU A 45 13.18 8.77 1.65
N ALA A 46 13.63 8.09 2.71
CA ALA A 46 13.17 8.27 4.08
C ALA A 46 14.01 9.31 4.85
N ALA A 47 15.13 9.77 4.27
CA ALA A 47 15.88 10.90 4.82
C ALA A 47 15.04 12.20 4.73
N PRO A 48 15.07 13.05 5.77
CA PRO A 48 14.02 14.01 6.04
C PRO A 48 14.15 15.25 5.14
N GLU A 49 13.29 15.37 4.13
CA GLU A 49 12.92 16.67 3.60
C GLU A 49 12.28 17.48 4.74
N ARG A 50 13.04 18.43 5.28
CA ARG A 50 12.58 19.42 6.25
C ARG A 50 11.35 20.15 5.70
N GLY A 51 10.24 20.05 6.43
CA GLY A 51 9.21 21.09 6.47
C GLY A 51 7.92 20.77 5.74
N GLY A 52 6.92 20.30 6.49
CA GLY A 52 5.52 20.29 6.06
C GLY A 52 4.61 19.83 7.20
N ARG A 53 3.69 20.70 7.61
CA ARG A 53 2.80 20.57 8.77
C ARG A 53 1.66 19.56 8.51
N GLY A 54 1.11 19.02 9.61
CA GLY A 54 -0.03 18.10 9.68
C GLY A 54 0.47 16.67 9.83
N ASP A 55 0.36 15.99 10.98
CA ASP A 55 -0.88 15.63 11.69
C ASP A 55 -2.01 15.26 10.72
N ASP A 56 -2.70 14.15 10.98
CA ASP A 56 -3.73 13.50 10.14
C ASP A 56 -3.23 12.39 9.19
N GLY A 57 -2.84 11.24 9.74
CA GLY A 57 -2.88 9.99 8.98
C GLY A 57 -1.80 8.97 9.29
N LEU A 58 -1.89 8.35 10.47
CA LEU A 58 -1.28 7.07 10.84
C LEU A 58 0.18 6.87 10.37
N SER A 59 1.10 7.58 11.02
CA SER A 59 2.47 7.09 11.15
C SER A 59 2.42 5.75 11.88
N ASN A 60 2.44 4.63 11.14
CA ASN A 60 2.82 3.36 11.73
C ASN A 60 4.18 3.55 12.41
N ALA A 61 4.39 2.87 13.53
CA ALA A 61 5.49 3.04 14.48
C ALA A 61 6.93 2.87 13.91
N THR A 62 7.05 2.75 12.59
CA THR A 62 8.22 2.35 11.81
C THR A 62 8.84 3.47 10.96
N GLY A 63 8.27 4.69 10.93
CA GLY A 63 8.81 5.79 10.10
C GLY A 63 8.70 5.60 8.59
N THR A 64 8.47 4.37 8.11
CA THR A 64 8.13 4.05 6.72
C THR A 64 6.64 4.25 6.50
N LYS A 65 6.30 5.18 5.62
CA LYS A 65 4.91 5.55 5.37
C LYS A 65 4.24 4.53 4.42
N GLY A 66 3.60 3.50 4.97
CA GLY A 66 2.79 2.51 4.23
C GLY A 66 1.41 3.03 3.79
N CYS A 67 0.65 2.19 3.09
CA CYS A 67 -0.72 2.50 2.67
C CYS A 67 -1.70 2.44 3.85
N ALA A 68 -2.30 3.58 4.20
CA ALA A 68 -3.26 3.70 5.30
C ALA A 68 -4.55 2.86 5.13
N PHE A 69 -4.87 2.44 3.90
CA PHE A 69 -6.08 1.67 3.61
C PHE A 69 -5.91 0.16 3.79
N CYS A 70 -4.76 -0.40 3.37
CA CYS A 70 -4.55 -1.85 3.39
C CYS A 70 -3.40 -2.31 4.29
N GLY A 71 -2.66 -1.38 4.89
CA GLY A 71 -1.46 -1.66 5.69
C GLY A 71 -0.26 -2.14 4.87
N GLY A 72 -0.36 -2.14 3.53
CA GLY A 72 0.73 -2.58 2.65
C GLY A 72 1.89 -1.60 2.64
N LEU A 73 3.12 -2.13 2.63
CA LEU A 73 4.35 -1.36 2.47
C LEU A 73 4.65 -1.19 0.96
N GLY A 74 5.26 -0.08 0.57
CA GLY A 74 5.68 0.17 -0.83
C GLY A 74 4.67 0.85 -1.76
N HIS A 75 3.49 1.28 -1.29
CA HIS A 75 2.56 2.11 -2.07
C HIS A 75 1.72 3.03 -1.17
N ARG A 76 1.11 4.07 -1.74
CA ARG A 76 0.20 5.00 -1.05
C ARG A 76 -1.26 4.62 -1.24
N ILE A 77 -2.14 5.24 -0.47
CA ILE A 77 -3.58 5.06 -0.64
C ILE A 77 -4.05 5.37 -2.07
N THR A 78 -3.37 6.32 -2.74
CA THR A 78 -3.57 6.69 -4.16
C THR A 78 -3.26 5.54 -5.11
N ASP A 79 -2.20 4.78 -4.83
CA ASP A 79 -1.70 3.69 -5.67
C ASP A 79 -2.10 2.31 -5.09
N CYS A 80 -3.15 2.29 -4.26
CA CYS A 80 -3.54 1.08 -3.57
C CYS A 80 -4.31 0.14 -4.49
N PRO A 81 -3.76 -1.05 -4.81
CA PRO A 81 -4.42 -2.00 -5.72
C PRO A 81 -5.76 -2.52 -5.18
N LYS A 82 -5.94 -2.46 -3.84
CA LYS A 82 -7.21 -2.81 -3.18
C LYS A 82 -8.26 -1.72 -3.31
N VAL A 83 -7.87 -0.44 -3.24
CA VAL A 83 -8.80 0.70 -3.42
C VAL A 83 -9.28 0.76 -4.87
N ASP A 84 -8.37 0.62 -5.84
CA ASP A 84 -8.72 0.61 -7.27
C ASP A 84 -9.75 -0.50 -7.60
N SER A 85 -9.56 -1.68 -7.00
CA SER A 85 -10.50 -2.80 -7.14
C SER A 85 -11.89 -2.51 -6.55
N GLN A 86 -11.99 -1.72 -5.48
CA GLN A 86 -13.26 -1.33 -4.86
C GLN A 86 -13.95 -0.20 -5.63
N VAL A 87 -13.20 0.78 -6.14
CA VAL A 87 -13.73 1.86 -6.99
C VAL A 87 -14.31 1.30 -8.28
N ARG A 88 -13.61 0.36 -8.95
CA ARG A 88 -14.12 -0.32 -10.15
C ARG A 88 -15.44 -1.05 -9.90
N LYS A 89 -15.59 -1.68 -8.74
CA LYS A 89 -16.84 -2.36 -8.35
C LYS A 89 -18.00 -1.40 -8.08
N ILE A 90 -17.72 -0.26 -7.43
CA ILE A 90 -18.75 0.76 -7.14
C ILE A 90 -19.17 1.50 -8.43
N GLY A 91 -18.23 1.79 -9.34
CA GLY A 91 -18.52 2.44 -10.62
C GLY A 91 -19.35 1.58 -11.56
N ALA A 92 -19.22 0.24 -11.49
CA ALA A 92 -20.07 -0.68 -12.24
C ALA A 92 -21.53 -0.65 -11.76
N GLY A 93 -21.78 -0.65 -10.44
CA GLY A 93 -23.15 -0.65 -9.89
C GLY A 93 -23.88 0.70 -9.94
N LYS A 94 -23.17 1.83 -10.08
CA LYS A 94 -23.79 3.16 -10.14
C LYS A 94 -24.38 3.51 -11.51
N ARG A 95 -23.96 2.83 -12.59
CA ARG A 95 -24.51 3.06 -13.94
C ARG A 95 -25.94 2.51 -14.08
N ASP A 96 -26.28 1.48 -13.31
CA ASP A 96 -27.60 0.84 -13.40
C ASP A 96 -28.68 1.63 -12.66
N PHE A 97 -28.32 2.47 -11.67
CA PHE A 97 -29.29 3.24 -10.87
C PHE A 97 -29.76 4.55 -11.53
N LEU A 98 -28.98 5.10 -12.49
CA LEU A 98 -29.34 6.33 -13.22
C LEU A 98 -30.01 6.05 -14.58
N ALA A 99 -29.94 4.82 -15.08
CA ALA A 99 -30.58 4.41 -16.33
C ALA A 99 -32.07 4.01 -16.16
N GLY A 100 -32.62 4.09 -14.93
CA GLY A 100 -33.95 3.58 -14.60
C GLY A 100 -35.01 4.63 -14.30
N LYS A 101 -34.79 5.93 -14.55
CA LYS A 101 -35.83 6.95 -14.28
C LYS A 101 -35.80 8.12 -15.26
N SER A 102 -36.21 7.84 -16.49
CA SER A 102 -36.71 8.84 -17.44
C SER A 102 -38.12 8.46 -17.89
N GLU A 103 -39.02 8.28 -16.92
CA GLU A 103 -40.46 8.14 -17.19
C GLU A 103 -41.10 9.54 -17.25
N GLY A 104 -41.33 9.99 -18.49
CA GLY A 104 -42.55 10.64 -18.96
C GLY A 104 -43.10 11.86 -18.22
N TYR A 105 -42.93 13.03 -18.83
CA TYR A 105 -44.00 14.05 -18.90
C TYR A 105 -44.17 14.42 -20.37
N GLY A 106 -45.22 13.88 -20.99
CA GLY A 106 -45.62 14.17 -22.36
C GLY A 106 -46.29 15.54 -22.44
N GLY A 107 -45.62 16.48 -23.11
CA GLY A 107 -46.19 17.77 -23.47
C GLY A 107 -47.17 17.60 -24.63
N ASP A 108 -48.38 18.07 -24.39
CA ASP A 108 -49.45 18.32 -25.34
C ASP A 108 -48.96 19.12 -26.57
N SER A 109 -49.29 18.61 -27.76
CA SER A 109 -48.97 19.25 -29.03
C SER A 109 -50.20 19.97 -29.56
N LEU A 110 -50.07 21.28 -29.74
CA LEU A 110 -51.02 22.17 -30.42
C LEU A 110 -51.30 21.68 -31.85
N GLY A 111 -52.59 21.63 -32.21
CA GLY A 111 -53.11 21.38 -33.55
C GLY A 111 -54.62 21.57 -33.60
#